data_AF-A0A2E9VK69-F1
#
_entry.id   AF-A0A2E9VK69-F1
#
_cell.length_a   1.000
_cell.length_b   1.000
_cell.length_c   1.000
_cell.angle_alpha   90.00
_cell.angle_beta   90.00
_cell.angle_gamma   90.00
#
_symmetry.space_group_name_H-M   'P 1'
#
loop_
_entity.id
_entity.type
_entity.pdbx_description
1 polymer ?
#
loop_
_entity_poly.entity_id
_entity_poly.type
_entity_poly.pdbx_seq_one_letter_code
_entity_poly.pdbx_strand_id
1 'polypeptide(L)'
;CCVDSISNRSAIWKSVKDQTQFWCDGRMLGEVIRILSATDLPSQAHYTTTLFPQSQAQTGTCTTQSTIYTANLAAGLMLHQFTRWLRSIKTDQDVSMNLLASEMNYSTSLY
;
A
#
# COMPACT_ATOMS: atom_id res chain seq x y z
N CYS A 1 -1.31 -7.42 -0.92
CA CYS A 1 -0.68 -7.33 -2.24
C CYS A 1 0.75 -6.84 -2.05
N CYS A 2 1.74 -7.65 -2.42
CA CYS A 2 3.16 -7.35 -2.22
C CYS A 2 3.98 -7.71 -3.48
N VAL A 3 3.38 -7.54 -4.65
CA VAL A 3 4.04 -7.80 -5.94
C VAL A 3 4.95 -6.62 -6.32
N ASP A 4 5.79 -6.78 -7.32
CA ASP A 4 6.78 -5.75 -7.72
C ASP A 4 6.30 -4.85 -8.89
N SER A 5 5.32 -5.27 -9.68
CA SER A 5 4.81 -4.49 -10.82
C SER A 5 3.43 -3.87 -10.58
N ILE A 6 3.14 -2.72 -11.22
CA ILE A 6 1.82 -2.07 -11.14
C ILE A 6 0.80 -2.81 -12.02
N SER A 7 1.24 -3.49 -13.08
CA SER A 7 0.40 -4.36 -13.91
C SER A 7 -0.15 -5.54 -13.11
N ASN A 8 0.69 -6.24 -12.33
CA ASN A 8 0.25 -7.36 -11.48
C ASN A 8 -0.71 -6.88 -10.39
N ARG A 9 -0.43 -5.73 -9.76
CA ARG A 9 -1.35 -5.11 -8.78
C ARG A 9 -2.73 -4.86 -9.40
N SER A 10 -2.75 -4.25 -10.58
CA SER A 10 -3.99 -3.93 -11.29
C SER A 10 -4.79 -5.18 -11.66
N ALA A 11 -4.10 -6.23 -12.12
CA ALA A 11 -4.73 -7.50 -12.48
C ALA A 11 -5.35 -8.21 -11.26
N ILE A 12 -4.60 -8.28 -10.14
CA ILE A 12 -5.11 -8.89 -8.90
C ILE A 12 -6.30 -8.06 -8.39
N TRP A 13 -6.17 -6.74 -8.31
CA TRP A 13 -7.24 -5.86 -7.83
C TRP A 13 -8.54 -6.04 -8.60
N LYS A 14 -8.48 -5.99 -9.95
CA LYS A 14 -9.66 -6.19 -10.81
C LYS A 14 -10.34 -7.55 -10.56
N SER A 15 -9.57 -8.57 -10.19
CA SER A 15 -10.09 -9.93 -9.99
C SER A 15 -10.76 -10.10 -8.62
N VAL A 16 -10.27 -9.40 -7.59
CA VAL A 16 -10.67 -9.67 -6.19
C VAL A 16 -11.43 -8.53 -5.51
N LYS A 17 -11.45 -7.31 -6.08
CA LYS A 17 -12.02 -6.12 -5.42
C LYS A 17 -13.45 -6.30 -4.94
N ASP A 18 -14.28 -6.99 -5.74
CA ASP A 18 -15.71 -7.18 -5.44
C ASP A 18 -15.97 -8.35 -4.47
N GLN A 19 -14.91 -9.09 -4.09
CA GLN A 19 -14.96 -10.27 -3.22
C GLN A 19 -14.16 -10.09 -1.93
N THR A 20 -13.45 -8.97 -1.79
CA THR A 20 -12.49 -8.74 -0.70
C THR A 20 -13.05 -7.71 0.29
N GLN A 21 -13.14 -8.10 1.57
CA GLN A 21 -13.57 -7.19 2.65
C GLN A 21 -12.42 -6.30 3.17
N PHE A 22 -11.19 -6.82 3.10
CA PHE A 22 -9.98 -6.10 3.48
C PHE A 22 -8.91 -6.30 2.42
N TRP A 23 -8.50 -5.20 1.81
CA TRP A 23 -7.37 -5.16 0.89
C TRP A 23 -6.26 -4.30 1.45
N CYS A 24 -5.02 -4.77 1.32
CA CYS A 24 -3.84 -4.01 1.69
C CYS A 24 -2.75 -4.22 0.64
N ASP A 25 -2.12 -3.15 0.18
CA ASP A 25 -1.09 -3.13 -0.86
C ASP A 25 0.14 -2.40 -0.35
N GLY A 26 1.26 -3.13 -0.25
CA GLY A 26 2.57 -2.60 0.09
C GLY A 26 3.34 -2.22 -1.16
N ARG A 27 3.83 -0.99 -1.19
CA ARG A 27 4.68 -0.46 -2.27
C ARG A 27 5.95 0.12 -1.66
N MET A 28 7.05 0.00 -2.39
CA MET A 28 8.33 0.54 -1.96
C MET A 28 9.14 1.01 -3.16
N LEU A 29 9.90 2.07 -2.96
CA LEU A 29 10.91 2.56 -3.88
C LEU A 29 12.10 3.06 -3.05
N GLY A 30 13.19 2.29 -3.04
CA GLY A 30 14.26 2.52 -2.07
C GLY A 30 13.73 2.43 -0.64
N GLU A 31 13.96 3.49 0.15
CA GLU A 31 13.59 3.58 1.56
C GLU A 31 12.31 4.40 1.80
N VAL A 32 11.52 4.59 0.75
CA VAL A 32 10.17 5.15 0.80
C VAL A 32 9.16 4.02 0.67
N ILE A 33 8.34 3.85 1.69
CA ILE A 33 7.30 2.81 1.79
C ILE A 33 5.94 3.48 1.70
N ARG A 34 5.02 2.88 0.95
CA ARG A 34 3.61 3.29 0.90
C ARG A 34 2.70 2.10 1.12
N ILE A 35 1.80 2.21 2.08
CA ILE A 35 0.78 1.21 2.40
C ILE A 35 -0.59 1.78 2.03
N LEU A 36 -1.30 1.07 1.17
CA LEU A 36 -2.65 1.42 0.76
C LEU A 36 -3.62 0.37 1.29
N SER A 37 -4.68 0.80 1.98
CA SER A 37 -5.71 -0.10 2.51
C SER A 37 -7.08 0.26 1.95
N ALA A 38 -7.88 -0.74 1.59
CA ALA A 38 -9.25 -0.55 1.15
C ALA A 38 -10.19 -1.54 1.86
N THR A 39 -11.20 -0.99 2.53
CA THR A 39 -12.15 -1.74 3.39
C THR A 39 -13.61 -1.33 3.17
N ASP A 40 -13.85 -0.25 2.44
CA ASP A 40 -15.17 0.32 2.14
C ASP A 40 -15.17 0.98 0.74
N LEU A 41 -16.35 1.37 0.24
CA LEU A 41 -16.47 1.95 -1.10
C LEU A 41 -15.58 3.20 -1.31
N PRO A 42 -15.50 4.17 -0.37
CA PRO A 42 -14.59 5.31 -0.51
C PRO A 42 -13.11 4.92 -0.64
N SER A 43 -12.62 4.03 0.23
CA SER A 43 -11.23 3.59 0.21
C SER A 43 -10.90 2.71 -1.01
N GLN A 44 -11.87 1.94 -1.52
CA GLN A 44 -11.73 1.21 -2.78
C GLN A 44 -11.65 2.14 -3.99
N ALA A 45 -12.45 3.22 -4.00
CA ALA A 45 -12.38 4.25 -5.02
C ALA A 45 -11.00 4.94 -4.97
N HIS A 46 -10.56 5.35 -3.78
CA HIS A 46 -9.22 5.92 -3.56
C HIS A 46 -8.13 4.98 -4.07
N TYR A 47 -8.12 3.71 -3.64
CA TYR A 47 -7.13 2.73 -4.08
C TYR A 47 -7.07 2.61 -5.61
N THR A 48 -8.23 2.60 -6.27
CA THR A 48 -8.33 2.49 -7.73
C THR A 48 -7.66 3.68 -8.42
N THR A 49 -7.73 4.89 -7.87
CA THR A 49 -7.02 6.07 -8.43
C THR A 49 -5.50 5.96 -8.35
N THR A 50 -4.97 5.09 -7.48
CA THR A 50 -3.52 4.90 -7.32
C THR A 50 -2.91 3.91 -8.32
N LEU A 51 -3.74 3.28 -9.16
CA LEU A 51 -3.30 2.36 -10.21
C LEU A 51 -3.09 3.15 -11.50
N PHE A 52 -1.91 2.99 -12.11
CA PHE A 52 -1.51 3.71 -13.32
C PHE A 52 -0.81 2.75 -14.30
N PRO A 53 -0.68 3.14 -15.59
CA PRO A 53 0.02 2.31 -16.58
C PRO A 53 1.46 2.01 -16.18
N GLN A 54 1.95 0.80 -16.43
CA GLN A 54 3.33 0.39 -16.10
C GLN A 54 4.39 1.30 -16.72
N SER A 55 4.10 1.93 -17.87
CA SER A 55 4.99 2.90 -18.52
C SER A 55 5.22 4.20 -17.72
N GLN A 56 4.36 4.52 -16.75
CA GLN A 56 4.52 5.67 -15.86
C GLN A 56 5.20 5.31 -14.54
N ALA A 57 5.51 4.03 -14.33
CA ALA A 57 6.18 3.58 -13.12
C ALA A 57 7.61 4.13 -13.06
N GLN A 58 7.93 4.79 -11.95
CA GLN A 58 9.28 5.23 -11.67
C GLN A 58 10.19 4.02 -11.51
N THR A 59 11.28 4.02 -12.27
CA THR A 59 12.30 2.98 -12.14
C THR A 59 13.27 3.41 -11.05
N GLY A 60 13.43 2.58 -10.03
CA GLY A 60 14.46 2.76 -9.02
C GLY A 60 15.04 1.40 -8.63
N THR A 61 16.35 1.35 -8.47
CA THR A 61 17.04 0.15 -7.97
C THR A 61 16.93 0.11 -6.46
N CYS A 62 16.20 -0.88 -5.93
CA CYS A 62 16.36 -1.27 -4.54
C CYS A 62 17.64 -2.12 -4.43
N THR A 63 18.59 -1.73 -3.59
CA THR A 63 19.71 -2.61 -3.25
C THR A 63 19.18 -3.80 -2.44
N THR A 64 19.85 -4.96 -2.48
CA THR A 64 19.40 -6.15 -1.72
C THR A 64 19.26 -5.85 -0.22
N GLN A 65 20.19 -5.08 0.36
CA GLN A 65 20.14 -4.70 1.78
C GLN A 65 18.98 -3.76 2.08
N SER A 66 18.79 -2.69 1.29
CA SER A 66 17.66 -1.78 1.50
C SER A 66 16.33 -2.51 1.34
N THR A 67 16.23 -3.47 0.41
CA THR A 67 15.02 -4.25 0.18
C THR A 67 14.57 -5.06 1.39
N ILE A 68 15.49 -5.73 2.11
CA ILE A 68 15.10 -6.65 3.19
C ILE A 68 14.48 -5.91 4.37
N TYR A 69 15.15 -4.88 4.88
CA TYR A 69 14.67 -4.23 6.10
C TYR A 69 13.43 -3.38 5.83
N THR A 70 13.37 -2.68 4.69
CA THR A 70 12.19 -1.90 4.29
C THR A 70 10.99 -2.80 3.99
N ALA A 71 11.19 -4.01 3.42
CA ALA A 71 10.10 -4.97 3.22
C ALA A 71 9.54 -5.47 4.56
N ASN A 72 10.40 -5.71 5.55
CA ASN A 72 9.94 -6.07 6.91
C ASN A 72 9.15 -4.93 7.57
N LEU A 73 9.59 -3.69 7.42
CA LEU A 73 8.84 -2.52 7.90
C LEU A 73 7.49 -2.39 7.19
N ALA A 74 7.47 -2.54 5.87
CA ALA A 74 6.23 -2.53 5.09
C ALA A 74 5.28 -3.64 5.54
N ALA A 75 5.76 -4.87 5.73
CA ALA A 75 4.97 -5.98 6.24
C ALA A 75 4.39 -5.70 7.64
N GLY A 76 5.18 -5.09 8.54
CA GLY A 76 4.72 -4.65 9.85
C GLY A 76 3.59 -3.63 9.78
N LEU A 77 3.73 -2.62 8.91
CA LEU A 77 2.68 -1.60 8.68
C LEU A 77 1.42 -2.22 8.06
N MET A 78 1.56 -3.15 7.11
CA MET A 78 0.40 -3.87 6.54
C MET A 78 -0.31 -4.71 7.59
N LEU A 79 0.43 -5.44 8.43
CA LEU A 79 -0.12 -6.22 9.53
C LEU A 79 -0.81 -5.34 10.57
N HIS A 80 -0.28 -4.14 10.83
CA HIS A 80 -0.91 -3.15 11.69
C HIS A 80 -2.29 -2.73 11.16
N GLN A 81 -2.40 -2.43 9.86
CA GLN A 81 -3.68 -2.11 9.21
C GLN A 81 -4.68 -3.26 9.31
N PHE A 82 -4.22 -4.49 9.07
CA PHE A 82 -5.05 -5.68 9.19
C PHE A 82 -5.55 -5.91 10.63
N THR A 83 -4.67 -5.73 11.62
CA THR A 83 -5.02 -5.85 13.04
C THR A 83 -6.04 -4.80 13.48
N ARG A 84 -5.93 -3.56 12.96
CA ARG A 84 -6.94 -2.51 13.20
C ARG A 84 -8.29 -2.92 12.62
N TRP A 85 -8.30 -3.39 11.37
CA TRP A 85 -9.53 -3.85 10.71
C TRP A 85 -10.21 -4.98 11.49
N LEU A 86 -9.48 -6.01 11.92
CA LEU A 86 -10.01 -7.11 12.72
C LEU A 86 -10.63 -6.65 14.06
N ARG A 87 -10.16 -5.51 14.59
CA ARG A 87 -10.62 -4.92 15.85
C ARG A 87 -11.69 -3.85 15.65
N SER A 88 -12.21 -3.69 14.43
CA SER A 88 -13.15 -2.63 14.06
C SER A 88 -12.62 -1.22 14.34
N ILE A 89 -11.29 -1.03 14.30
CA ILE A 89 -10.64 0.27 14.35
C ILE A 89 -10.49 0.76 12.92
N LYS A 90 -10.88 2.02 12.66
CA LYS A 90 -10.74 2.66 11.34
C LYS A 90 -9.33 2.43 10.81
N THR A 91 -9.17 2.00 9.56
CA THR A 91 -7.88 1.87 8.89
C THR A 91 -7.53 3.15 8.15
N ASP A 92 -6.24 3.46 8.06
CA ASP A 92 -5.76 4.52 7.16
C ASP A 92 -5.71 4.02 5.71
N GLN A 93 -6.33 4.76 4.78
CA GLN A 93 -6.42 4.32 3.38
C GLN A 93 -5.10 4.47 2.62
N ASP A 94 -4.23 5.37 3.07
CA ASP A 94 -2.95 5.69 2.42
C ASP A 94 -1.96 6.19 3.48
N VAL A 95 -0.90 5.43 3.69
CA VAL A 95 0.19 5.76 4.61
C VAL A 95 1.49 5.76 3.81
N SER A 96 2.25 6.84 3.90
CA SER A 96 3.58 6.96 3.31
C SER A 96 4.61 7.16 4.41
N MET A 97 5.63 6.32 4.44
CA MET A 97 6.76 6.41 5.36
C MET A 97 8.03 6.63 4.56
N ASN A 98 8.70 7.74 4.81
CA ASN A 98 9.98 8.07 4.20
C ASN A 98 11.05 7.95 5.27
N LEU A 99 11.84 6.87 5.20
CA LEU A 99 12.83 6.56 6.23
C LEU A 99 14.04 7.51 6.15
N LEU A 100 14.35 8.05 4.97
CA LEU A 100 15.43 9.02 4.78
C LEU A 100 15.14 10.33 5.52
N ALA A 101 13.87 10.76 5.53
CA ALA A 101 13.41 11.94 6.26
C ALA A 101 12.86 11.63 7.66
N SER A 102 12.76 10.35 8.02
CA SER A 102 12.12 9.88 9.27
C SER A 102 10.70 10.43 9.47
N GLU A 103 9.93 10.53 8.39
CA GLU A 103 8.58 11.08 8.39
C GLU A 103 7.53 10.02 8.03
N MET A 104 6.33 10.17 8.60
CA MET A 104 5.16 9.36 8.28
C MET A 104 3.97 10.28 8.00
N ASN A 105 3.39 10.13 6.82
CA ASN A 105 2.23 10.87 6.36
C ASN A 105 1.07 9.90 6.19
N TYR A 106 -0.13 10.32 6.56
CA TYR A 106 -1.36 9.55 6.34
C TYR A 106 -2.40 10.43 5.67
N SER A 107 -3.11 9.90 4.68
CA SER A 107 -4.29 10.54 4.12
C SER A 107 -5.53 9.94 4.74
N THR A 108 -6.27 10.72 5.51
CA THR A 108 -7.63 10.36 5.95
C THR A 108 -8.63 10.89 4.93
N SER A 109 -9.57 10.06 4.45
CA SER A 109 -10.75 10.61 3.79
C SER A 109 -11.51 11.45 4.80
N LEU A 110 -11.55 12.76 4.55
CA LEU A 110 -12.43 13.70 5.20
C LEU A 110 -13.81 13.54 4.56
N TYR A 111 -14.73 12.98 5.33
CA TYR A 111 -16.17 12.84 5.07
C TYR A 111 -16.58 11.91 3.92
#